data_AF-W4LB32-F1
#
_entry.id   AF-W4LB32-F1
#
_cell.length_a   1.000
_cell.length_b   1.000
_cell.length_c   1.000
_cell.angle_alpha   90.00
_cell.angle_beta   90.00
_cell.angle_gamma   90.00
#
_symmetry.space_group_name_H-M   'P 1'
#
loop_
_entity.id
_entity.type
_entity.pdbx_description
1 polymer ?
#
loop_
_entity_poly.entity_id
_entity_poly.type
_entity_poly.pdbx_seq_one_letter_code
_entity_poly.pdbx_strand_id
1 'polypeptide(L)'
;MEKMEQTSADCNPARMAHTLNALKSYVERAAQQGVAAHEAEAEIWRRVLQLGHQALDLLFHLVGSGDVGETAALPDGQEVRRLEGLHARVYQSVFGRFEVERTVYGSREGQKIEYVPFDTQLQLPESDFSYLLQDWCQGLAVEHAYRRVPETLGRILDVKPPVDSLERMNQKMAQSVREFRESRPAPDPEDEGALCVVSVDGKGIPLRRPSPEVPIEAHDRDQAPKTNRKKMAVVGVVYTIDPFVRTPEEIADSLFRGPSDETPHVKRPEPQHKRLWASLPQDQDGEPISATDETFGWLAQEMARRNPDSHKPTVLLMDGQKSLWETAQRDLPGGEMIEILDLLHATPRIWEAAGLFYLRDSQLAWDFVYDRVLRILRGEV
;
A
#
# COMPACT_ATOMS: atom_id res chain seq x y z
N MET A 1 27.76 -37.67 41.66
CA MET A 1 26.87 -37.62 40.49
C MET A 1 26.05 -36.35 40.62
N GLU A 2 26.69 -35.21 40.37
CA GLU A 2 26.00 -33.93 40.24
C GLU A 2 25.23 -33.98 38.92
N LYS A 3 23.90 -33.98 39.01
CA LYS A 3 23.04 -33.82 37.85
C LYS A 3 23.23 -32.40 37.35
N MET A 4 23.79 -32.33 36.16
CA MET A 4 23.92 -31.17 35.31
C MET A 4 22.52 -30.65 34.97
N GLU A 5 21.94 -29.81 35.83
CA GLU A 5 20.81 -28.94 35.50
C GLU A 5 21.34 -27.80 34.63
N GLN A 6 21.75 -28.13 33.40
CA GLN A 6 21.86 -27.11 32.36
C GLN A 6 20.44 -26.70 32.00
N THR A 7 20.00 -25.58 32.59
CA THR A 7 18.75 -24.91 32.22
C THR A 7 18.78 -24.56 30.73
N SER A 8 17.62 -24.43 30.07
CA SER A 8 17.59 -24.01 28.65
C SER A 8 18.23 -22.63 28.44
N ALA A 9 18.33 -21.83 29.52
CA ALA A 9 19.04 -20.57 29.62
C ALA A 9 20.54 -20.69 29.30
N ASP A 10 21.23 -21.70 29.84
CA ASP A 10 22.66 -21.90 29.61
C ASP A 10 22.93 -22.49 28.21
N CYS A 11 21.94 -23.23 27.68
CA CYS A 11 22.02 -23.81 26.34
C CYS A 11 21.95 -22.75 25.23
N ASN A 12 21.22 -21.64 25.41
CA ASN A 12 20.95 -20.70 24.30
C ASN A 12 22.15 -19.80 23.94
N PRO A 13 22.82 -19.11 24.89
CA PRO A 13 24.04 -18.35 24.63
C PRO A 13 25.18 -19.23 24.13
N ALA A 14 25.32 -20.45 24.66
CA ALA A 14 26.31 -21.42 24.19
C ALA A 14 26.04 -21.86 22.74
N ARG A 15 24.77 -22.12 22.39
CA ARG A 15 24.36 -22.41 21.01
C ARG A 15 24.64 -21.24 20.07
N MET A 16 24.36 -20.01 20.49
CA MET A 16 24.65 -18.82 19.70
C MET A 16 26.16 -18.62 19.48
N ALA A 17 26.96 -18.76 20.53
CA ALA A 17 28.42 -18.71 20.44
C ALA A 17 28.97 -19.81 19.52
N HIS A 18 28.40 -21.02 19.57
CA HIS A 18 28.74 -22.11 18.66
C HIS A 18 28.44 -21.76 17.20
N THR A 19 27.25 -21.24 16.90
CA THR A 19 26.85 -20.84 15.54
C THR A 19 27.76 -19.71 15.01
N LEU A 20 28.10 -18.73 15.85
CA LEU A 20 28.99 -17.63 15.48
C LEU A 20 30.39 -18.13 15.14
N ASN A 21 30.94 -19.01 15.98
CA ASN A 21 32.23 -19.65 15.71
C ASN A 21 32.17 -20.52 14.44
N ALA A 22 31.06 -21.24 14.21
CA ALA A 22 30.87 -22.04 13.01
C ALA A 22 30.80 -21.19 11.74
N LEU A 23 30.20 -20.00 11.80
CA LEU A 23 30.22 -19.01 10.71
C LEU A 23 31.65 -18.53 10.42
N LYS A 24 32.42 -18.18 11.46
CA LYS A 24 33.83 -17.79 11.29
C LYS A 24 34.64 -18.91 10.63
N SER A 25 34.55 -20.13 11.15
CA SER A 25 35.25 -21.28 10.58
C SER A 25 34.79 -21.61 9.16
N TYR A 26 33.52 -21.35 8.81
CA TYR A 26 33.04 -21.51 7.45
C TYR A 26 33.75 -20.55 6.48
N VAL A 27 33.83 -19.27 6.83
CA VAL A 27 34.50 -18.25 5.99
C VAL A 27 35.97 -18.59 5.76
N GLU A 28 36.69 -19.00 6.81
CA GLU A 28 38.09 -19.41 6.72
C GLU A 28 38.27 -20.60 5.75
N ARG A 29 37.40 -21.62 5.85
CA ARG A 29 37.43 -22.77 4.94
C ARG A 29 37.06 -22.39 3.51
N ALA A 30 36.03 -21.56 3.32
CA ALA A 30 35.58 -21.13 2.00
C ALA A 30 36.69 -20.38 1.25
N ALA A 31 37.44 -19.53 1.95
CA ALA A 31 38.61 -18.84 1.40
C ALA A 31 39.73 -19.82 1.00
N GLN A 32 40.03 -20.82 1.85
CA GLN A 32 41.05 -21.84 1.54
C GLN A 32 40.67 -22.73 0.36
N GLN A 33 39.38 -23.02 0.19
CA GLN A 33 38.86 -23.90 -0.86
C GLN A 33 38.54 -23.18 -2.17
N GLY A 34 38.62 -21.84 -2.19
CA GLY A 34 38.29 -21.05 -3.38
C GLY A 34 36.81 -21.13 -3.77
N VAL A 35 35.91 -21.20 -2.78
CA VAL A 35 34.45 -21.21 -3.01
C VAL A 35 34.04 -19.94 -3.76
N ALA A 36 33.16 -20.07 -4.74
CA ALA A 36 32.67 -18.92 -5.50
C ALA A 36 31.90 -17.96 -4.58
N ALA A 37 32.07 -16.64 -4.78
CA ALA A 37 31.52 -15.63 -3.88
C ALA A 37 30.00 -15.78 -3.64
N HIS A 38 29.22 -16.03 -4.70
CA HIS A 38 27.76 -16.19 -4.59
C HIS A 38 27.32 -17.43 -3.79
N GLU A 39 28.10 -18.51 -3.80
CA GLU A 39 27.83 -19.70 -2.97
C GLU A 39 28.17 -19.41 -1.49
N ALA A 40 29.28 -18.70 -1.26
CA ALA A 40 29.67 -18.24 0.06
C ALA A 40 28.64 -17.28 0.66
N GLU A 41 28.15 -16.32 -0.12
CA GLU A 41 27.05 -15.41 0.24
C GLU A 41 25.82 -16.18 0.73
N ALA A 42 25.37 -17.19 -0.03
CA ALA A 42 24.18 -17.97 0.30
C ALA A 42 24.31 -18.79 1.61
N GLU A 43 25.48 -19.36 1.88
CA GLU A 43 25.74 -20.09 3.13
C GLU A 43 25.98 -19.15 4.32
N ILE A 44 26.68 -18.03 4.14
CA ILE A 44 26.83 -16.99 5.17
C ILE A 44 25.45 -16.48 5.58
N TRP A 45 24.59 -16.16 4.61
CA TRP A 45 23.26 -15.64 4.88
C TRP A 45 22.39 -16.62 5.67
N ARG A 46 22.39 -17.91 5.32
CA ARG A 46 21.68 -18.94 6.10
C ARG A 46 22.14 -19.00 7.56
N ARG A 47 23.43 -18.86 7.82
CA ARG A 47 23.99 -18.83 9.19
C ARG A 47 23.64 -17.54 9.94
N VAL A 48 23.56 -16.41 9.25
CA VAL A 48 23.10 -15.14 9.82
C VAL A 48 21.63 -15.24 10.24
N LEU A 49 20.77 -15.84 9.42
CA LEU A 49 19.37 -16.10 9.79
C LEU A 49 19.26 -17.02 11.00
N GLN A 50 20.09 -18.07 11.07
CA GLN A 50 20.15 -18.94 12.24
C GLN A 50 20.59 -18.20 13.51
N LEU A 51 21.58 -17.32 13.41
CA LEU A 51 21.99 -16.46 14.52
C LEU A 51 20.88 -15.51 14.95
N GLY A 52 20.18 -14.88 14.01
CA GLY A 52 19.02 -14.03 14.30
C GLY A 52 17.89 -14.78 15.01
N HIS A 53 17.64 -16.03 14.60
CA HIS A 53 16.70 -16.90 15.28
C HIS A 53 17.10 -17.15 16.74
N GLN A 54 18.35 -17.54 16.99
CA GLN A 54 18.87 -17.80 18.33
C GLN A 54 18.89 -16.54 19.21
N ALA A 55 19.21 -15.38 18.62
CA ALA A 55 19.20 -14.10 19.34
C ALA A 55 17.79 -13.70 19.79
N LEU A 56 16.77 -13.90 18.93
CA LEU A 56 15.38 -13.62 19.29
C LEU A 56 14.83 -14.64 20.31
N ASP A 57 15.21 -15.91 20.18
CA ASP A 57 14.87 -16.94 21.18
C ASP A 57 15.49 -16.60 22.55
N LEU A 58 16.75 -16.15 22.57
CA LEU A 58 17.42 -15.68 23.78
C LEU A 58 16.71 -14.46 24.38
N LEU A 59 16.23 -13.51 23.56
CA LEU A 59 15.43 -12.39 24.04
C LEU A 59 14.18 -12.87 24.78
N PHE A 60 13.39 -13.75 24.17
CA PHE A 60 12.19 -14.29 24.81
C PHE A 60 12.52 -15.03 26.10
N HIS A 61 13.62 -15.77 26.11
CA HIS A 61 14.08 -16.46 27.30
C HIS A 61 14.49 -15.50 28.43
N LEU A 62 15.23 -14.43 28.12
CA LEU A 62 15.68 -13.44 29.10
C LEU A 62 14.53 -12.61 29.68
N VAL A 63 13.45 -12.42 28.92
CA VAL A 63 12.20 -11.82 29.43
C VAL A 63 11.49 -12.76 30.39
N GLY A 64 11.69 -14.08 30.24
CA GLY A 64 11.04 -15.11 31.05
C GLY A 64 9.57 -15.29 30.68
N SER A 65 8.79 -15.95 31.54
CA SER A 65 7.36 -16.20 31.26
C SER A 65 6.48 -14.95 31.41
N GLY A 66 7.01 -13.85 31.93
CA GLY A 66 6.22 -12.69 32.36
C GLY A 66 5.44 -12.93 33.65
N ASP A 67 5.91 -13.80 34.55
CA ASP A 67 5.35 -13.95 35.88
C ASP A 67 5.69 -12.73 36.75
N VAL A 68 4.67 -12.01 37.20
CA VAL A 68 4.78 -10.81 38.06
C VAL A 68 4.25 -11.07 39.48
N GLY A 69 4.02 -12.34 39.86
CA GLY A 69 3.48 -12.75 41.14
C GLY A 69 2.04 -13.28 41.05
N GLU A 70 1.42 -13.54 42.22
CA GLU A 70 0.07 -14.11 42.29
C GLU A 70 -1.01 -13.18 41.75
N THR A 71 -0.81 -11.86 41.88
CA THR A 71 -1.74 -10.84 41.41
C THR A 71 -1.03 -9.71 40.68
N ALA A 72 -1.74 -9.04 39.78
CA ALA A 72 -1.24 -7.90 39.01
C ALA A 72 -2.30 -6.80 38.98
N ALA A 73 -1.89 -5.55 39.09
CA ALA A 73 -2.76 -4.39 38.96
C ALA A 73 -2.81 -3.91 37.50
N LEU A 74 -4.01 -3.73 36.96
CA LEU A 74 -4.25 -3.14 35.65
C LEU A 74 -4.18 -1.60 35.72
N PRO A 75 -4.01 -0.90 34.58
CA PRO A 75 -3.93 0.57 34.54
C PRO A 75 -5.17 1.29 35.08
N ASP A 76 -6.34 0.64 35.08
CA ASP A 76 -7.60 1.14 35.64
C ASP A 76 -7.74 0.87 37.16
N GLY A 77 -6.73 0.25 37.78
CA GLY A 77 -6.71 -0.11 39.19
C GLY A 77 -7.37 -1.44 39.53
N GLN A 78 -7.91 -2.18 38.56
CA GLN A 78 -8.45 -3.51 38.79
C GLN A 78 -7.32 -4.52 39.08
N GLU A 79 -7.52 -5.38 40.07
CA GLU A 79 -6.58 -6.46 40.40
C GLU A 79 -7.00 -7.75 39.69
N VAL A 80 -6.05 -8.38 38.99
CA VAL A 80 -6.22 -9.66 38.29
C VAL A 80 -5.30 -10.72 38.89
N ARG A 81 -5.68 -12.00 38.80
CA ARG A 81 -4.93 -13.11 39.39
C ARG A 81 -4.23 -13.93 38.32
N ARG A 82 -3.07 -14.49 38.68
CA ARG A 82 -2.35 -15.43 37.83
C ARG A 82 -3.21 -16.69 37.62
N LEU A 83 -3.41 -17.07 36.36
CA LEU A 83 -4.08 -18.33 36.02
C LEU A 83 -3.11 -19.51 36.12
N GLU A 84 -3.65 -20.72 36.29
CA GLU A 84 -2.83 -21.93 36.42
C GLU A 84 -2.19 -22.32 35.08
N GLY A 85 -0.92 -22.75 35.14
CA GLY A 85 -0.16 -23.20 33.98
C GLY A 85 0.43 -22.09 33.12
N LEU A 86 1.31 -22.49 32.20
CA LEU A 86 1.83 -21.62 31.17
C LEU A 86 0.96 -21.74 29.92
N HIS A 87 0.71 -20.61 29.27
CA HIS A 87 -0.06 -20.55 28.04
C HIS A 87 0.87 -20.40 26.86
N ALA A 88 0.91 -21.40 25.98
CA ALA A 88 1.70 -21.35 24.77
C ALA A 88 1.13 -20.32 23.77
N ARG A 89 2.04 -19.66 23.04
CA ARG A 89 1.71 -18.78 21.92
C ARG A 89 2.71 -18.99 20.79
N VAL A 90 2.21 -18.98 19.56
CA VAL A 90 3.05 -18.95 18.36
C VAL A 90 3.46 -17.51 18.07
N TYR A 91 4.73 -17.32 17.74
CA TYR A 91 5.25 -16.06 17.22
C TYR A 91 6.04 -16.31 15.94
N GLN A 92 5.58 -15.75 14.83
CA GLN A 92 6.17 -15.86 13.51
C GLN A 92 6.88 -14.54 13.17
N SER A 93 8.20 -14.57 13.13
CA SER A 93 9.04 -13.41 12.84
C SER A 93 9.79 -13.57 11.52
N VAL A 94 10.54 -12.53 11.13
CA VAL A 94 11.47 -12.58 10.00
C VAL A 94 12.58 -13.63 10.18
N PHE A 95 12.80 -14.11 11.40
CA PHE A 95 13.77 -15.17 11.73
C PHE A 95 13.12 -16.55 11.92
N GLY A 96 11.84 -16.72 11.56
CA GLY A 96 11.14 -18.00 11.61
C GLY A 96 10.08 -18.08 12.69
N ARG A 97 9.72 -19.32 13.07
CA ARG A 97 8.64 -19.63 14.02
C ARG A 97 9.20 -19.90 15.41
N PHE A 98 8.55 -19.32 16.41
CA PHE A 98 8.83 -19.49 17.83
C PHE A 98 7.57 -19.95 18.55
N GLU A 99 7.75 -20.75 19.60
CA GLU A 99 6.71 -21.07 20.57
C GLU A 99 7.15 -20.51 21.91
N VAL A 100 6.37 -19.57 22.45
CA VAL A 100 6.64 -18.92 23.73
C VAL A 100 5.64 -19.38 24.76
N GLU A 101 6.13 -19.73 25.94
CA GLU A 101 5.31 -20.09 27.10
C GLU A 101 5.27 -18.90 28.05
N ARG A 102 4.05 -18.47 28.40
CA ARG A 102 3.83 -17.21 29.11
C ARG A 102 2.79 -17.35 30.20
N THR A 103 2.99 -16.59 31.27
CA THR A 103 2.06 -16.45 32.38
C THR A 103 0.95 -15.48 31.97
N VAL A 104 -0.30 -15.80 32.30
CA VAL A 104 -1.47 -14.98 31.97
C VAL A 104 -2.28 -14.68 33.22
N TYR A 105 -2.97 -13.55 33.20
CA TYR A 105 -3.73 -13.04 34.32
C TYR A 105 -5.18 -12.79 33.93
N GLY A 106 -6.10 -13.10 34.84
CA GLY A 106 -7.53 -12.87 34.69
C GLY A 106 -8.29 -13.11 35.99
N SER A 107 -9.60 -12.98 35.93
CA SER A 107 -10.51 -13.19 37.05
C SER A 107 -10.71 -14.67 37.41
N ARG A 108 -10.85 -15.56 36.41
CA ARG A 108 -10.99 -17.02 36.59
C ARG A 108 -10.57 -17.80 35.36
N GLU A 109 -10.21 -19.07 35.56
CA GLU A 109 -9.88 -20.01 34.49
C GLU A 109 -11.06 -20.20 33.52
N GLY A 110 -10.77 -20.25 32.22
CA GLY A 110 -11.78 -20.37 31.15
C GLY A 110 -12.48 -19.06 30.73
N GLN A 111 -12.17 -17.93 31.37
CA GLN A 111 -12.60 -16.61 30.88
C GLN A 111 -11.55 -15.92 30.01
N LYS A 112 -11.96 -14.82 29.37
CA LYS A 112 -11.09 -13.97 28.56
C LYS A 112 -9.87 -13.57 29.39
N ILE A 113 -8.68 -13.84 28.87
CA ILE A 113 -7.42 -13.37 29.46
C ILE A 113 -7.44 -11.83 29.47
N GLU A 114 -7.19 -11.25 30.63
CA GLU A 114 -7.29 -9.80 30.85
C GLU A 114 -5.92 -9.13 30.71
N TYR A 115 -4.84 -9.83 31.11
CA TYR A 115 -3.49 -9.29 31.04
C TYR A 115 -2.44 -10.37 30.81
N VAL A 116 -1.45 -10.02 29.98
CA VAL A 116 -0.30 -10.86 29.66
C VAL A 116 0.94 -9.97 29.74
N PRO A 117 1.71 -10.01 30.85
CA PRO A 117 2.87 -9.14 31.04
C PRO A 117 3.92 -9.30 29.94
N PHE A 118 4.20 -10.54 29.53
CA PHE A 118 5.14 -10.87 28.46
C PHE A 118 4.82 -10.12 27.15
N ASP A 119 3.56 -10.19 26.72
CA ASP A 119 3.08 -9.52 25.50
C ASP A 119 3.15 -8.00 25.62
N THR A 120 2.82 -7.47 26.80
CA THR A 120 2.79 -6.04 27.05
C THR A 120 4.20 -5.46 27.04
N GLN A 121 5.14 -6.12 27.70
CA GLN A 121 6.55 -5.73 27.75
C GLN A 121 7.18 -5.74 26.35
N LEU A 122 6.91 -6.77 25.56
CA LEU A 122 7.47 -6.93 24.21
C LEU A 122 6.61 -6.28 23.12
N GLN A 123 5.46 -5.69 23.49
CA GLN A 123 4.47 -5.11 22.58
C GLN A 123 4.12 -6.07 21.43
N LEU A 124 3.84 -7.33 21.76
CA LEU A 124 3.51 -8.32 20.75
C LEU A 124 2.20 -7.96 20.04
N PRO A 125 2.09 -8.19 18.72
CA PRO A 125 0.84 -7.97 17.99
C PRO A 125 -0.25 -8.90 18.52
N GLU A 126 -1.51 -8.66 18.15
CA GLU A 126 -2.59 -9.61 18.45
C GLU A 126 -2.48 -10.90 17.60
N SER A 127 -1.95 -10.78 16.38
CA SER A 127 -1.74 -11.92 15.49
C SER A 127 -0.46 -12.68 15.81
N ASP A 128 -0.30 -13.89 15.27
CA ASP A 128 0.95 -14.67 15.42
C ASP A 128 2.14 -14.00 14.71
N PHE A 129 1.92 -13.07 13.78
CA PHE A 129 2.98 -12.51 12.94
C PHE A 129 3.57 -11.24 13.57
N SER A 130 4.89 -11.17 13.74
CA SER A 130 5.58 -9.97 14.22
C SER A 130 5.25 -8.72 13.40
N TYR A 131 5.23 -7.53 14.02
CA TYR A 131 5.00 -6.29 13.29
C TYR A 131 6.00 -6.07 12.15
N LEU A 132 7.27 -6.43 12.34
CA LEU A 132 8.29 -6.35 11.29
C LEU A 132 7.97 -7.26 10.10
N LEU A 133 7.52 -8.48 10.36
CA LEU A 133 7.10 -9.40 9.29
C LEU A 133 5.84 -8.88 8.60
N GLN A 134 4.87 -8.34 9.35
CA GLN A 134 3.67 -7.73 8.78
C GLN A 134 4.02 -6.57 7.85
N ASP A 135 4.90 -5.66 8.28
CA ASP A 135 5.40 -4.53 7.50
C ASP A 135 6.01 -4.98 6.16
N TRP A 136 6.95 -5.92 6.20
CA TRP A 136 7.60 -6.42 4.98
C TRP A 136 6.63 -7.18 4.06
N CYS A 137 5.72 -7.96 4.64
CA CYS A 137 4.68 -8.65 3.90
C CYS A 137 3.78 -7.68 3.14
N GLN A 138 3.34 -6.60 3.79
CA GLN A 138 2.45 -5.62 3.17
C GLN A 138 3.17 -4.71 2.19
N GLY A 139 4.42 -4.33 2.46
CA GLY A 139 5.26 -3.62 1.51
C GLY A 139 5.35 -4.36 0.17
N LEU A 140 5.57 -5.69 0.21
CA LEU A 140 5.57 -6.53 -0.99
C LEU A 140 4.17 -6.73 -1.60
N ALA A 141 3.13 -6.82 -0.78
CA ALA A 141 1.76 -7.05 -1.26
C ALA A 141 1.15 -5.84 -1.99
N VAL A 142 1.64 -4.62 -1.73
CA VAL A 142 1.22 -3.41 -2.45
C VAL A 142 1.72 -3.41 -3.90
N GLU A 143 2.91 -3.97 -4.14
CA GLU A 143 3.55 -3.98 -5.46
C GLU A 143 3.30 -5.27 -6.25
N HIS A 144 2.92 -6.35 -5.56
CA HIS A 144 2.84 -7.68 -6.15
C HIS A 144 1.56 -8.42 -5.77
N ALA A 145 1.17 -9.39 -6.60
CA ALA A 145 0.11 -10.32 -6.24
C ALA A 145 0.50 -11.10 -4.96
N TYR A 146 -0.42 -11.28 -4.02
CA TYR A 146 -0.18 -11.94 -2.74
C TYR A 146 0.60 -13.26 -2.85
N ARG A 147 0.34 -14.09 -3.87
CA ARG A 147 1.04 -15.38 -4.07
C ARG A 147 2.56 -15.23 -4.23
N ARG A 148 3.05 -14.09 -4.72
CA ARG A 148 4.49 -13.83 -4.90
C ARG A 148 5.20 -13.47 -3.60
N VAL A 149 4.46 -13.00 -2.59
CA VAL A 149 5.05 -12.57 -1.32
C VAL A 149 5.68 -13.74 -0.57
N PRO A 150 5.01 -14.89 -0.35
CA PRO A 150 5.62 -16.05 0.31
C PRO A 150 6.76 -16.68 -0.50
N GLU A 151 6.73 -16.59 -1.83
CA GLU A 151 7.82 -17.06 -2.70
C GLU A 151 9.09 -16.22 -2.46
N THR A 152 8.92 -14.89 -2.41
CA THR A 152 10.01 -13.94 -2.21
C THR A 152 10.59 -14.05 -0.80
N LEU A 153 9.74 -14.00 0.22
CA LEU A 153 10.16 -14.14 1.62
C LEU A 153 10.70 -15.54 1.92
N GLY A 154 10.15 -16.58 1.30
CA GLY A 154 10.67 -17.94 1.44
C GLY A 154 12.07 -18.09 0.85
N ARG A 155 12.38 -17.38 -0.24
CA ARG A 155 13.72 -17.38 -0.84
C ARG A 155 14.74 -16.64 0.01
N ILE A 156 14.35 -15.51 0.61
CA ILE A 156 15.27 -14.64 1.34
C ILE A 156 15.36 -15.04 2.82
N LEU A 157 14.26 -15.35 3.48
CA LEU A 157 14.20 -15.52 4.94
C LEU A 157 13.83 -16.94 5.37
N ASP A 158 13.48 -17.82 4.43
CA ASP A 158 12.85 -19.13 4.70
C ASP A 158 11.52 -19.01 5.49
N VAL A 159 10.83 -17.88 5.34
CA VAL A 159 9.52 -17.63 5.95
C VAL A 159 8.46 -17.57 4.86
N LYS A 160 7.39 -18.37 5.01
CA LYS A 160 6.32 -18.50 4.00
C LYS A 160 4.94 -18.27 4.62
N PRO A 161 4.55 -17.01 4.89
CA PRO A 161 3.23 -16.71 5.43
C PRO A 161 2.14 -17.20 4.47
N PRO A 162 1.05 -17.82 4.94
CA PRO A 162 -0.06 -18.20 4.07
C PRO A 162 -0.68 -16.97 3.39
N VAL A 163 -1.09 -17.11 2.13
CA VAL A 163 -1.76 -16.03 1.36
C VAL A 163 -2.98 -15.49 2.11
N ASP A 164 -3.77 -16.39 2.69
CA ASP A 164 -4.93 -16.07 3.51
C ASP A 164 -4.60 -15.16 4.70
N SER A 165 -3.43 -15.36 5.33
CA SER A 165 -2.96 -14.51 6.42
C SER A 165 -2.48 -13.16 5.91
N LEU A 166 -1.86 -13.10 4.72
CA LEU A 166 -1.47 -11.83 4.10
C LEU A 166 -2.68 -10.95 3.79
N GLU A 167 -3.76 -11.55 3.28
CA GLU A 167 -5.01 -10.85 2.98
C GLU A 167 -5.67 -10.33 4.27
N ARG A 168 -5.75 -11.16 5.32
CA ARG A 168 -6.28 -10.73 6.64
C ARG A 168 -5.43 -9.62 7.27
N MET A 169 -4.10 -9.71 7.20
CA MET A 169 -3.20 -8.64 7.67
C MET A 169 -3.50 -7.34 6.93
N ASN A 170 -3.61 -7.40 5.59
CA ASN A 170 -3.91 -6.22 4.77
C ASN A 170 -5.24 -5.59 5.18
N GLN A 171 -6.29 -6.40 5.32
CA GLN A 171 -7.61 -5.94 5.75
C GLN A 171 -7.58 -5.31 7.14
N LYS A 172 -6.88 -5.93 8.10
CA LYS A 172 -6.74 -5.40 9.46
C LYS A 172 -5.99 -4.07 9.47
N MET A 173 -4.88 -3.98 8.73
CA MET A 173 -4.11 -2.74 8.60
C MET A 173 -4.89 -1.65 7.86
N ALA A 174 -5.78 -2.01 6.94
CA ALA A 174 -6.64 -1.06 6.24
C ALA A 174 -7.68 -0.38 7.15
N GLN A 175 -8.03 -0.97 8.30
CA GLN A 175 -9.03 -0.42 9.22
C GLN A 175 -8.65 0.98 9.75
N SER A 176 -7.35 1.24 9.96
CA SER A 176 -6.86 2.54 10.44
C SER A 176 -6.69 3.58 9.32
N VAL A 177 -6.75 3.19 8.05
CA VAL A 177 -6.45 4.09 6.91
C VAL A 177 -7.45 5.23 6.85
N ARG A 178 -8.74 4.97 7.11
CA ARG A 178 -9.78 5.99 7.05
C ARG A 178 -9.59 7.05 8.15
N GLU A 179 -9.48 6.62 9.40
CA GLU A 179 -9.23 7.50 10.55
C GLU A 179 -7.92 8.30 10.39
N PHE A 180 -6.86 7.64 9.90
CA PHE A 180 -5.60 8.33 9.59
C PHE A 180 -5.81 9.43 8.54
N ARG A 181 -6.54 9.14 7.45
CA ARG A 181 -6.79 10.14 6.40
C ARG A 181 -7.63 11.31 6.88
N GLU A 182 -8.65 11.04 7.70
CA GLU A 182 -9.58 12.02 8.24
C GLU A 182 -8.95 12.91 9.33
N SER A 183 -8.01 12.38 10.10
CA SER A 183 -7.28 13.11 11.16
C SER A 183 -6.16 14.02 10.65
N ARG A 184 -5.83 13.99 9.35
CA ARG A 184 -4.80 14.89 8.79
C ARG A 184 -5.26 16.35 8.89
N PRO A 185 -4.45 17.24 9.50
CA PRO A 185 -4.78 18.66 9.59
C PRO A 185 -4.82 19.30 8.20
N ALA A 186 -5.47 20.45 8.04
CA ALA A 186 -5.31 21.25 6.82
C ALA A 186 -3.82 21.65 6.66
N PRO A 187 -3.28 21.70 5.44
CA PRO A 187 -1.95 22.27 5.22
C PRO A 187 -1.87 23.73 5.66
N ASP A 188 -0.66 24.20 5.97
CA ASP A 188 -0.43 25.61 6.28
C ASP A 188 -0.72 26.45 5.02
N PRO A 189 -1.53 27.53 5.11
CA PRO A 189 -1.77 28.42 3.98
C PRO A 189 -0.50 28.97 3.31
N GLU A 190 0.60 29.15 4.06
CA GLU A 190 1.88 29.66 3.53
C GLU A 190 2.62 28.64 2.64
N ASP A 191 2.38 27.34 2.85
CA ASP A 191 2.99 26.25 2.08
C ASP A 191 2.14 25.84 0.85
N GLU A 192 0.96 26.45 0.68
CA GLU A 192 0.03 26.14 -0.41
C GLU A 192 0.19 27.14 -1.59
N GLY A 193 0.20 26.62 -2.82
CA GLY A 193 0.27 27.44 -4.04
C GLY A 193 -0.99 28.26 -4.31
N ALA A 194 -0.91 29.12 -5.34
CA ALA A 194 -1.98 30.07 -5.66
C ALA A 194 -3.25 29.46 -6.27
N LEU A 195 -3.14 28.31 -6.96
CA LEU A 195 -4.28 27.61 -7.59
C LEU A 195 -4.65 26.38 -6.77
N CYS A 196 -5.95 26.15 -6.58
CA CYS A 196 -6.47 24.87 -6.09
C CYS A 196 -6.79 23.98 -7.29
N VAL A 197 -6.25 22.76 -7.35
CA VAL A 197 -6.49 21.83 -8.45
C VAL A 197 -7.20 20.59 -7.93
N VAL A 198 -8.32 20.28 -8.56
CA VAL A 198 -9.09 19.06 -8.37
C VAL A 198 -9.01 18.23 -9.64
N SER A 199 -8.73 16.95 -9.51
CA SER A 199 -8.73 16.03 -10.64
C SER A 199 -9.36 14.71 -10.26
N VAL A 200 -10.11 14.13 -11.19
CA VAL A 200 -10.80 12.86 -11.00
C VAL A 200 -10.59 11.98 -12.23
N ASP A 201 -10.24 10.72 -12.00
CA ASP A 201 -10.09 9.69 -13.04
C ASP A 201 -10.84 8.41 -12.66
N GLY A 202 -11.36 7.74 -13.68
CA GLY A 202 -12.09 6.47 -13.55
C GLY A 202 -11.31 5.31 -14.15
N LYS A 203 -10.97 4.30 -13.32
CA LYS A 203 -10.30 3.09 -13.79
C LYS A 203 -11.18 1.85 -13.65
N GLY A 204 -11.44 1.18 -14.78
CA GLY A 204 -12.11 -0.12 -14.78
C GLY A 204 -11.23 -1.24 -14.25
N ILE A 205 -11.45 -1.66 -13.00
CA ILE A 205 -10.76 -2.75 -12.32
C ILE A 205 -11.39 -4.09 -12.71
N PRO A 206 -10.66 -5.00 -13.38
CA PRO A 206 -11.17 -6.31 -13.73
C PRO A 206 -11.39 -7.16 -12.47
N LEU A 207 -12.57 -7.72 -12.34
CA LEU A 207 -12.91 -8.64 -11.26
C LEU A 207 -12.69 -10.07 -11.71
N ARG A 208 -11.91 -10.83 -10.93
CA ARG A 208 -11.80 -12.27 -11.12
C ARG A 208 -13.00 -12.93 -10.45
N ARG A 209 -13.95 -13.42 -11.25
CA ARG A 209 -14.99 -14.33 -10.77
C ARG A 209 -14.54 -15.77 -11.01
N PRO A 210 -14.79 -16.72 -10.09
CA PRO A 210 -14.76 -18.12 -10.46
C PRO A 210 -15.77 -18.30 -11.59
N SER A 211 -15.29 -18.64 -12.79
CA SER A 211 -16.18 -19.04 -13.86
C SER A 211 -16.72 -20.42 -13.48
N PRO A 212 -18.04 -20.65 -13.41
CA PRO A 212 -18.51 -22.01 -13.59
C PRO A 212 -17.95 -22.51 -14.93
N GLU A 213 -17.51 -23.77 -15.00
CA GLU A 213 -17.19 -24.39 -16.28
C GLU A 213 -18.46 -24.35 -17.14
N VAL A 214 -18.56 -23.35 -18.01
CA VAL A 214 -19.68 -23.22 -18.93
C VAL A 214 -19.34 -24.09 -20.14
N PRO A 215 -20.14 -25.11 -20.49
CA PRO A 215 -19.95 -25.91 -21.69
C PRO A 215 -19.83 -25.01 -22.93
N ILE A 216 -19.05 -25.43 -23.91
CA ILE A 216 -18.76 -24.63 -25.13
C ILE A 216 -20.06 -24.18 -25.83
N GLU A 217 -21.10 -24.99 -25.74
CA GLU A 217 -22.43 -24.78 -26.31
C GLU A 217 -23.19 -23.60 -25.69
N ALA A 218 -22.88 -23.24 -24.44
CA ALA A 218 -23.46 -22.12 -23.72
C ALA A 218 -22.56 -20.87 -23.75
N HIS A 219 -21.49 -20.88 -24.55
CA HIS A 219 -20.79 -19.65 -24.89
C HIS A 219 -21.68 -18.78 -25.77
N ASP A 220 -22.04 -17.63 -25.22
CA ASP A 220 -22.76 -16.58 -25.93
C ASP A 220 -22.03 -16.23 -27.24
N ARG A 221 -22.70 -16.48 -28.37
CA ARG A 221 -22.17 -16.27 -29.72
C ARG A 221 -22.09 -14.79 -30.08
N ASP A 222 -22.93 -13.98 -29.43
CA ASP A 222 -22.93 -12.54 -29.59
C ASP A 222 -22.02 -11.92 -28.51
N GLN A 223 -20.97 -11.21 -28.97
CA GLN A 223 -20.05 -10.47 -28.11
C GLN A 223 -20.71 -9.23 -27.50
N ALA A 224 -21.86 -9.36 -26.84
CA ALA A 224 -22.37 -8.29 -26.03
C ALA A 224 -21.31 -7.95 -24.95
N PRO A 225 -20.93 -6.68 -24.78
CA PRO A 225 -19.91 -6.31 -23.81
C PRO A 225 -20.37 -6.77 -22.43
N LYS A 226 -19.59 -7.65 -21.81
CA LYS A 226 -19.89 -8.21 -20.49
C LYS A 226 -19.68 -7.12 -19.43
N THR A 227 -20.68 -6.27 -19.25
CA THR A 227 -20.72 -5.07 -18.38
C THR A 227 -20.37 -5.36 -16.92
N ASN A 228 -20.55 -6.60 -16.46
CA ASN A 228 -20.30 -7.00 -15.06
C ASN A 228 -18.90 -7.56 -14.75
N ARG A 229 -17.94 -7.47 -15.67
CA ARG A 229 -16.56 -7.97 -15.46
C ARG A 229 -15.60 -6.96 -14.84
N LYS A 230 -15.99 -5.69 -14.78
CA LYS A 230 -15.18 -4.62 -14.20
C LYS A 230 -16.01 -3.84 -13.19
N LYS A 231 -15.36 -3.35 -12.15
CA LYS A 231 -15.88 -2.26 -11.30
C LYS A 231 -15.08 -1.00 -11.62
N MET A 232 -15.75 0.14 -11.74
CA MET A 232 -15.08 1.41 -11.96
C MET A 232 -14.57 1.94 -10.62
N ALA A 233 -13.27 1.85 -10.38
CA ALA A 233 -12.64 2.62 -9.32
C ALA A 233 -12.61 4.10 -9.74
N VAL A 234 -12.84 4.99 -8.79
CA VAL A 234 -12.73 6.44 -8.99
C VAL A 234 -11.61 6.93 -8.09
N VAL A 235 -10.70 7.70 -8.66
CA VAL A 235 -9.59 8.32 -7.94
C VAL A 235 -9.76 9.82 -8.00
N GLY A 236 -9.89 10.44 -6.83
CA GLY A 236 -9.95 11.89 -6.65
C GLY A 236 -8.62 12.40 -6.11
N VAL A 237 -8.20 13.55 -6.62
CA VAL A 237 -6.95 14.20 -6.24
C VAL A 237 -7.22 15.68 -5.97
N VAL A 238 -6.65 16.20 -4.90
CA VAL A 238 -6.66 17.63 -4.57
C VAL A 238 -5.27 18.07 -4.14
N TYR A 239 -4.82 19.19 -4.69
CA TYR A 239 -3.53 19.81 -4.38
C TYR A 239 -3.59 21.30 -4.71
N THR A 240 -2.58 22.06 -4.28
CA THR A 240 -2.39 23.41 -4.81
C THR A 240 -1.10 23.51 -5.60
N ILE A 241 -1.01 24.49 -6.49
CA ILE A 241 0.17 24.69 -7.33
C ILE A 241 0.26 26.16 -7.73
N ASP A 242 1.48 26.65 -7.94
CA ASP A 242 1.67 27.97 -8.53
C ASP A 242 1.42 27.95 -10.05
N PRO A 243 0.96 29.08 -10.64
CA PRO A 243 0.70 29.16 -12.06
C PRO A 243 1.95 28.87 -12.89
N PHE A 244 1.79 28.05 -13.92
CA PHE A 244 2.80 27.84 -14.95
C PHE A 244 2.34 28.41 -16.29
N VAL A 245 2.67 29.67 -16.54
CA VAL A 245 2.21 30.39 -17.73
C VAL A 245 2.93 29.87 -18.97
N ARG A 246 2.17 29.39 -19.96
CA ARG A 246 2.65 28.84 -21.24
C ARG A 246 1.71 29.23 -22.38
N THR A 247 2.23 29.30 -23.60
CA THR A 247 1.38 29.46 -24.80
C THR A 247 0.84 28.11 -25.31
N PRO A 248 -0.25 28.11 -26.11
CA PRO A 248 -0.72 26.91 -26.80
C PRO A 248 0.39 26.18 -27.57
N GLU A 249 1.23 26.92 -28.30
CA GLU A 249 2.35 26.38 -29.09
C GLU A 249 3.38 25.72 -28.18
N GLU A 250 3.74 26.39 -27.09
CA GLU A 250 4.69 25.85 -26.12
C GLU A 250 4.21 24.54 -25.46
N ILE A 251 2.90 24.39 -25.25
CA ILE A 251 2.29 23.16 -24.73
C ILE A 251 2.27 22.09 -25.83
N ALA A 252 1.82 22.41 -27.04
CA ALA A 252 1.82 21.49 -28.17
C ALA A 252 3.23 20.97 -28.45
N ASP A 253 4.21 21.86 -28.59
CA ASP A 253 5.62 21.48 -28.80
C ASP A 253 6.17 20.62 -27.67
N SER A 254 5.70 20.80 -26.43
CA SER A 254 6.09 19.95 -25.31
C SER A 254 5.50 18.54 -25.39
N LEU A 255 4.31 18.37 -25.95
CA LEU A 255 3.62 17.07 -26.06
C LEU A 255 4.12 16.24 -27.24
N PHE A 256 4.66 16.89 -28.27
CA PHE A 256 5.13 16.25 -29.50
C PHE A 256 6.66 16.05 -29.55
N ARG A 257 7.39 16.48 -28.51
CA ARG A 257 8.84 16.27 -28.42
C ARG A 257 9.20 14.81 -28.25
N GLY A 258 10.25 14.40 -28.97
CA GLY A 258 10.89 13.11 -28.84
C GLY A 258 11.85 13.03 -27.65
N PRO A 259 12.28 11.83 -27.24
CA PRO A 259 13.20 11.64 -26.11
C PRO A 259 14.58 12.28 -26.30
N SER A 260 14.97 12.57 -27.56
CA SER A 260 16.24 13.18 -27.93
C SER A 260 16.23 14.70 -28.00
N ASP A 261 15.05 15.33 -27.86
CA ASP A 261 14.91 16.77 -28.06
C ASP A 261 15.32 17.54 -26.80
N GLU A 262 16.04 18.64 -26.97
CA GLU A 262 16.46 19.47 -25.85
C GLU A 262 15.24 20.00 -25.10
N THR A 263 15.24 19.83 -23.78
CA THR A 263 14.20 20.36 -22.91
C THR A 263 14.61 21.76 -22.45
N PRO A 264 13.82 22.82 -22.69
CA PRO A 264 14.06 24.13 -22.11
C PRO A 264 14.19 24.00 -20.60
N HIS A 265 15.24 24.60 -20.04
CA HIS A 265 15.46 24.67 -18.60
C HIS A 265 14.50 25.68 -17.95
N VAL A 266 13.21 25.38 -17.98
CA VAL A 266 12.19 26.14 -17.25
C VAL A 266 11.79 25.36 -16.02
N LYS A 267 11.98 25.96 -14.83
CA LYS A 267 11.58 25.34 -13.57
C LYS A 267 10.05 25.28 -13.49
N ARG A 268 9.49 24.07 -13.60
CA ARG A 268 8.06 23.82 -13.44
C ARG A 268 7.68 23.92 -11.95
N PRO A 269 6.55 24.55 -11.59
CA PRO A 269 6.04 24.49 -10.22
C PRO A 269 5.64 23.06 -9.86
N GLU A 270 5.76 22.72 -8.58
CA GLU A 270 5.44 21.39 -8.06
C GLU A 270 4.09 21.42 -7.32
N PRO A 271 3.26 20.37 -7.44
CA PRO A 271 2.07 20.19 -6.60
C PRO A 271 2.40 20.23 -5.11
N GLN A 272 1.78 21.15 -4.37
CA GLN A 272 1.89 21.25 -2.92
C GLN A 272 0.81 20.45 -2.22
N HIS A 273 1.21 19.75 -1.15
CA HIS A 273 0.34 18.97 -0.27
C HIS A 273 -0.66 18.06 -1.00
N LYS A 274 -0.24 17.41 -2.08
CA LYS A 274 -1.12 16.55 -2.88
C LYS A 274 -1.73 15.43 -2.05
N ARG A 275 -3.07 15.35 -2.04
CA ARG A 275 -3.83 14.28 -1.41
C ARG A 275 -4.62 13.51 -2.45
N LEU A 276 -4.71 12.20 -2.23
CA LEU A 276 -5.42 11.28 -3.09
C LEU A 276 -6.44 10.49 -2.25
N TRP A 277 -7.56 10.22 -2.89
CA TRP A 277 -8.57 9.29 -2.44
C TRP A 277 -8.93 8.37 -3.58
N ALA A 278 -9.13 7.09 -3.29
CA ALA A 278 -9.51 6.11 -4.27
C ALA A 278 -10.61 5.25 -3.67
N SER A 279 -11.71 5.12 -4.41
CA SER A 279 -12.86 4.32 -4.04
C SER A 279 -13.16 3.31 -5.10
N LEU A 280 -13.59 2.12 -4.69
CA LEU A 280 -14.14 1.08 -5.56
C LEU A 280 -15.57 0.82 -5.10
N PRO A 281 -16.56 0.68 -6.01
CA PRO A 281 -17.94 0.46 -5.62
C PRO A 281 -18.09 -0.77 -4.74
N GLN A 282 -18.72 -0.59 -3.58
CA GLN A 282 -18.96 -1.66 -2.60
C GLN A 282 -20.45 -1.94 -2.49
N ASP A 283 -20.76 -3.11 -1.94
CA ASP A 283 -22.09 -3.46 -1.49
C ASP A 283 -21.95 -3.64 0.02
N GLN A 284 -22.63 -2.79 0.79
CA GLN A 284 -22.69 -2.89 2.25
C GLN A 284 -24.13 -3.12 2.65
N ASP A 285 -24.42 -4.29 3.21
CA ASP A 285 -25.75 -4.71 3.66
C ASP A 285 -26.86 -4.62 2.59
N GLY A 286 -26.51 -4.81 1.32
CA GLY A 286 -27.44 -4.74 0.18
C GLY A 286 -27.59 -3.34 -0.42
N GLU A 287 -26.95 -2.33 0.16
CA GLU A 287 -26.93 -0.97 -0.36
C GLU A 287 -25.66 -0.71 -1.17
N PRO A 288 -25.80 -0.31 -2.46
CA PRO A 288 -24.65 -0.02 -3.31
C PRO A 288 -23.99 1.30 -2.89
N ILE A 289 -22.73 1.23 -2.48
CA ILE A 289 -21.91 2.43 -2.23
C ILE A 289 -21.25 2.86 -3.54
N SER A 290 -21.61 4.06 -3.97
CA SER A 290 -21.06 4.72 -5.15
C SER A 290 -19.64 5.21 -4.88
N ALA A 291 -18.67 4.67 -5.62
CA ALA A 291 -17.29 5.17 -5.56
C ALA A 291 -17.18 6.63 -6.01
N THR A 292 -18.01 7.04 -6.96
CA THR A 292 -18.07 8.42 -7.43
C THR A 292 -18.51 9.34 -6.31
N ASP A 293 -19.64 9.06 -5.67
CA ASP A 293 -20.19 9.95 -4.64
C ASP A 293 -19.30 10.00 -3.39
N GLU A 294 -18.69 8.87 -3.00
CA GLU A 294 -17.70 8.85 -1.91
C GLU A 294 -16.48 9.73 -2.24
N THR A 295 -15.97 9.63 -3.46
CA THR A 295 -14.80 10.40 -3.89
C THR A 295 -15.11 11.90 -3.96
N PHE A 296 -16.24 12.28 -4.55
CA PHE A 296 -16.63 13.69 -4.67
C PHE A 296 -17.02 14.31 -3.34
N GLY A 297 -17.71 13.56 -2.46
CA GLY A 297 -17.97 13.99 -1.09
C GLY A 297 -16.69 14.27 -0.31
N TRP A 298 -15.67 13.41 -0.47
CA TRP A 298 -14.35 13.64 0.11
C TRP A 298 -13.64 14.86 -0.50
N LEU A 299 -13.69 15.04 -1.82
CA LEU A 299 -13.10 16.19 -2.51
C LEU A 299 -13.69 17.51 -2.03
N ALA A 300 -15.02 17.59 -1.91
CA ALA A 300 -15.70 18.77 -1.40
C ALA A 300 -15.23 19.16 0.01
N GLN A 301 -15.06 18.17 0.89
CA GLN A 301 -14.53 18.40 2.25
C GLN A 301 -13.08 18.90 2.23
N GLU A 302 -12.21 18.31 1.42
CA GLU A 302 -10.81 18.74 1.33
C GLU A 302 -10.66 20.12 0.68
N MET A 303 -11.48 20.45 -0.31
CA MET A 303 -11.54 21.79 -0.88
C MET A 303 -11.96 22.81 0.17
N ALA A 304 -13.05 22.55 0.90
CA ALA A 304 -13.55 23.45 1.95
C ALA A 304 -12.53 23.66 3.07
N ARG A 305 -11.73 22.64 3.40
CA ARG A 305 -10.64 22.74 4.39
C ARG A 305 -9.49 23.65 3.95
N ARG A 306 -9.17 23.67 2.66
CA ARG A 306 -8.00 24.39 2.10
C ARG A 306 -8.34 25.77 1.55
N ASN A 307 -9.54 25.93 1.04
CA ASN A 307 -10.01 27.12 0.35
C ASN A 307 -11.44 27.49 0.82
N PRO A 308 -11.65 27.72 2.14
CA PRO A 308 -12.98 27.87 2.72
C PRO A 308 -13.76 29.05 2.12
N ASP A 309 -13.07 30.16 1.85
CA ASP A 309 -13.66 31.39 1.32
C ASP A 309 -13.61 31.48 -0.21
N SER A 310 -13.16 30.41 -0.89
CA SER A 310 -12.99 30.36 -2.35
C SER A 310 -12.10 31.47 -2.94
N HIS A 311 -11.12 31.97 -2.16
CA HIS A 311 -10.19 33.00 -2.62
C HIS A 311 -9.21 32.48 -3.69
N LYS A 312 -8.83 31.20 -3.62
CA LYS A 312 -7.98 30.58 -4.64
C LYS A 312 -8.85 30.14 -5.83
N PRO A 313 -8.50 30.50 -7.07
CA PRO A 313 -9.14 29.92 -8.24
C PRO A 313 -9.06 28.40 -8.21
N THR A 314 -10.17 27.74 -8.48
CA THR A 314 -10.23 26.28 -8.52
C THR A 314 -10.19 25.81 -9.96
N VAL A 315 -9.25 24.93 -10.28
CA VAL A 315 -9.15 24.25 -11.57
C VAL A 315 -9.69 22.84 -11.42
N LEU A 316 -10.68 22.48 -12.23
CA LEU A 316 -11.24 21.14 -12.31
C LEU A 316 -10.72 20.46 -13.58
N LEU A 317 -9.81 19.49 -13.42
CA LEU A 317 -9.16 18.77 -14.52
C LEU A 317 -9.64 17.32 -14.57
N MET A 318 -10.47 16.99 -15.57
CA MET A 318 -11.03 15.64 -15.74
C MET A 318 -11.05 15.24 -17.21
N ASP A 319 -11.20 13.95 -17.47
CA ASP A 319 -11.40 13.44 -18.82
C ASP A 319 -12.78 13.83 -19.40
N GLY A 320 -13.12 13.33 -20.59
CA GLY A 320 -14.39 13.62 -21.24
C GLY A 320 -15.62 12.87 -20.67
N GLN A 321 -15.52 12.17 -19.54
CA GLN A 321 -16.62 11.36 -19.01
C GLN A 321 -17.71 12.26 -18.39
N LYS A 322 -18.82 12.44 -19.12
CA LYS A 322 -19.94 13.31 -18.74
C LYS A 322 -20.42 13.17 -17.29
N SER A 323 -20.51 11.93 -16.79
CA SER A 323 -21.01 11.69 -15.42
C SER A 323 -20.10 12.30 -14.34
N LEU A 324 -18.79 12.43 -14.58
CA LEU A 324 -17.88 13.06 -13.63
C LEU A 324 -18.13 14.58 -13.56
N TRP A 325 -18.37 15.22 -14.71
CA TRP A 325 -18.73 16.64 -14.78
C TRP A 325 -20.08 16.92 -14.11
N GLU A 326 -21.08 16.09 -14.36
CA GLU A 326 -22.41 16.21 -13.72
C GLU A 326 -22.31 16.06 -12.20
N THR A 327 -21.50 15.11 -11.70
CA THR A 327 -21.26 14.97 -10.26
C THR A 327 -20.48 16.16 -9.69
N ALA A 328 -19.45 16.66 -10.40
CA ALA A 328 -18.69 17.82 -9.95
C ALA A 328 -19.56 19.05 -9.74
N GLN A 329 -20.46 19.33 -10.70
CA GLN A 329 -21.41 20.44 -10.61
C GLN A 329 -22.41 20.29 -9.46
N ARG A 330 -22.73 19.05 -9.09
CA ARG A 330 -23.67 18.75 -8.00
C ARG A 330 -23.02 18.84 -6.62
N ASP A 331 -21.78 18.34 -6.47
CA ASP A 331 -21.19 18.03 -5.16
C ASP A 331 -20.04 18.97 -4.76
N LEU A 332 -19.33 19.59 -5.72
CA LEU A 332 -18.23 20.50 -5.41
C LEU A 332 -18.76 21.90 -5.06
N PRO A 333 -18.08 22.63 -4.16
CA PRO A 333 -18.55 23.94 -3.70
C PRO A 333 -18.66 24.97 -4.85
N GLY A 334 -19.73 25.77 -4.82
CA GLY A 334 -20.17 26.65 -5.92
C GLY A 334 -19.37 27.94 -6.15
N GLY A 335 -18.04 27.89 -6.06
CA GLY A 335 -17.15 28.98 -6.50
C GLY A 335 -16.91 28.97 -8.01
N GLU A 336 -16.22 29.98 -8.52
CA GLU A 336 -15.78 30.00 -9.92
C GLU A 336 -14.76 28.86 -10.15
N MET A 337 -15.22 27.78 -10.78
CA MET A 337 -14.40 26.65 -11.18
C MET A 337 -14.02 26.77 -12.66
N ILE A 338 -12.72 26.67 -12.93
CA ILE A 338 -12.17 26.63 -14.28
C ILE A 338 -12.15 25.17 -14.71
N GLU A 339 -13.13 24.79 -15.52
CA GLU A 339 -13.25 23.44 -16.09
C GLU A 339 -12.24 23.25 -17.23
N ILE A 340 -11.36 22.26 -17.11
CA ILE A 340 -10.33 21.92 -18.10
C ILE A 340 -10.44 20.44 -18.48
N LEU A 341 -10.63 20.18 -19.77
CA LEU A 341 -10.54 18.82 -20.30
C LEU A 341 -9.09 18.32 -20.23
N ASP A 342 -8.89 17.13 -19.68
CA ASP A 342 -7.61 16.46 -19.73
C ASP A 342 -7.26 16.08 -21.18
N LEU A 343 -6.38 16.91 -21.75
CA LEU A 343 -5.92 16.78 -23.12
C LEU A 343 -5.24 15.43 -23.37
N LEU A 344 -4.52 14.86 -22.40
CA LEU A 344 -3.85 13.57 -22.57
C LEU A 344 -4.87 12.45 -22.75
N HIS A 345 -5.99 12.49 -22.05
CA HIS A 345 -7.10 11.56 -22.25
C HIS A 345 -7.85 11.78 -23.57
N ALA A 346 -7.86 13.01 -24.09
CA ALA A 346 -8.46 13.32 -25.39
C ALA A 346 -7.57 12.90 -26.58
N THR A 347 -6.24 12.94 -26.44
CA THR A 347 -5.31 12.70 -27.56
C THR A 347 -5.50 11.35 -28.29
N PRO A 348 -5.79 10.20 -27.62
CA PRO A 348 -6.03 8.94 -28.34
C PRO A 348 -7.22 9.02 -29.31
N ARG A 349 -8.24 9.83 -29.00
CA ARG A 349 -9.39 10.04 -29.89
C ARG A 349 -9.02 10.87 -31.12
N ILE A 350 -8.11 11.83 -30.96
CA ILE A 350 -7.55 12.61 -32.08
C ILE A 350 -6.72 11.68 -32.99
N TRP A 351 -5.92 10.79 -32.39
CA TRP A 351 -5.18 9.76 -33.13
C TRP A 351 -6.10 8.78 -33.87
N GLU A 352 -7.19 8.33 -33.25
CA GLU A 352 -8.23 7.51 -33.90
C GLU A 352 -8.81 8.23 -35.13
N ALA A 353 -9.13 9.53 -35.00
CA ALA A 353 -9.63 10.33 -36.11
C ALA A 353 -8.59 10.51 -37.23
N ALA A 354 -7.31 10.73 -36.89
CA ALA A 354 -6.22 10.82 -37.86
C ALA A 354 -6.08 9.53 -38.68
N GLY A 355 -6.25 8.37 -38.03
CA GLY A 355 -6.19 7.05 -38.67
C GLY A 355 -7.28 6.78 -39.72
N LEU A 356 -8.32 7.63 -39.80
CA LEU A 356 -9.33 7.57 -40.87
C LEU A 356 -8.83 8.16 -42.19
N PHE A 357 -7.86 9.07 -42.14
CA PHE A 357 -7.37 9.83 -43.30
C PHE A 357 -5.94 9.46 -43.69
N TYR A 358 -5.13 9.01 -42.73
CA TYR A 358 -3.70 8.82 -42.90
C TYR A 358 -3.23 7.49 -42.30
N LEU A 359 -2.08 7.00 -42.79
CA LEU A 359 -1.40 5.88 -42.14
C LEU A 359 -0.86 6.32 -40.78
N ARG A 360 -0.99 5.44 -39.78
CA ARG A 360 -0.72 5.75 -38.35
C ARG A 360 0.64 6.40 -38.10
N ASP A 361 1.69 5.91 -38.77
CA ASP A 361 3.07 6.37 -38.54
C ASP A 361 3.54 7.38 -39.61
N SER A 362 2.62 7.96 -40.39
CA SER A 362 2.96 8.94 -41.42
C SER A 362 3.13 10.34 -40.84
N GLN A 363 4.01 11.14 -41.44
CA GLN A 363 4.17 12.56 -41.09
C GLN A 363 2.84 13.33 -41.19
N LEU A 364 2.00 13.00 -42.17
CA LEU A 364 0.68 13.62 -42.33
C LEU A 364 -0.26 13.34 -41.14
N ALA A 365 -0.20 12.15 -40.54
CA ALA A 365 -0.95 11.85 -39.31
C ALA A 365 -0.44 12.69 -38.14
N TRP A 366 0.88 12.81 -37.99
CA TRP A 366 1.51 13.65 -36.97
C TRP A 366 1.11 15.12 -37.10
N ASP A 367 1.22 15.70 -38.31
CA ASP A 367 0.87 17.09 -38.59
C ASP A 367 -0.62 17.34 -38.32
N PHE A 368 -1.50 16.39 -38.68
CA PHE A 368 -2.92 16.47 -38.38
C PHE A 368 -3.20 16.48 -36.88
N VAL A 369 -2.59 15.59 -36.09
CA VAL A 369 -2.82 15.54 -34.64
C VAL A 369 -2.26 16.78 -33.97
N TYR A 370 -1.08 17.26 -34.39
CA TYR A 370 -0.49 18.51 -33.89
C TYR A 370 -1.42 19.70 -34.12
N ASP A 371 -1.90 19.88 -35.35
CA ASP A 371 -2.86 20.94 -35.69
C ASP A 371 -4.11 20.87 -34.82
N ARG A 372 -4.72 19.68 -34.67
CA ARG A 372 -5.94 19.52 -33.86
C ARG A 372 -5.70 19.80 -32.38
N VAL A 373 -4.57 19.37 -31.82
CA VAL A 373 -4.20 19.68 -30.43
C VAL A 373 -4.01 21.19 -30.25
N LEU A 374 -3.32 21.85 -31.17
CA LEU A 374 -3.09 23.30 -31.10
C LEU A 374 -4.39 24.09 -31.19
N ARG A 375 -5.30 23.71 -32.09
CA ARG A 375 -6.64 24.31 -32.20
C ARG A 375 -7.45 24.16 -30.92
N ILE A 376 -7.41 22.98 -30.28
CA ILE A 376 -8.06 22.76 -28.97
C ILE A 376 -7.48 23.71 -27.91
N LEU A 377 -6.15 23.82 -27.82
CA LEU A 377 -5.48 24.70 -26.87
C LEU A 377 -5.77 26.19 -27.11
N ARG A 378 -6.09 26.59 -28.35
CA ARG A 378 -6.53 27.95 -28.70
C ARG A 378 -8.04 28.19 -28.53
N GLY A 379 -8.81 27.15 -28.21
CA GLY A 379 -10.28 27.24 -28.11
C GLY A 379 -11.00 27.29 -29.46
N GLU A 380 -10.38 26.81 -30.54
CA GLU A 380 -10.89 26.84 -31.92
C GLU A 380 -11.67 25.56 -32.31
N VAL A 381 -12.42 25.00 -31.36
CA VAL A 381 -13.08 23.68 -31.48
C VAL A 381 -14.49 23.79 -32.05
#